data_AF-A0A8I1H4K2-F1
#
_entry.id   AF-A0A8I1H4K2-F1
#
_cell.length_a   1.000
_cell.length_b   1.000
_cell.length_c   1.000
_cell.angle_alpha   90.00
_cell.angle_beta   90.00
_cell.angle_gamma   90.00
#
_symmetry.space_group_name_H-M   'P 1'
#
loop_
_entity.id
_entity.type
_entity.pdbx_description
1 polymer ?
#
loop_
_entity_poly.entity_id
_entity_poly.type
_entity_poly.pdbx_seq_one_letter_code
_entity_poly.pdbx_strand_id
1 'polypeptide(L)'
;MNKNVVVFSITVVCIITFFLIFSIFWILLFSWGDVNSAKDSLSIISGIFGGVTTLSAAVIAAYLFNDWKDQKKYEIVSSLAIEAHREFIYAKDKYLFFLFQHIYETPEITYKEVDDDFFNVISKLNLLDAILERFQFGIRIDSEIKSVYTDGYCEVPKYYRNVNDLKRYSETQLQMVADKAFARDKELFKKLLDIIEKVEIKN
;
A
#
# COMPACT_ATOMS: atom_id res chain seq x y z
N MET A 1 -22.17 19.40 13.39
CA MET A 1 -22.07 19.91 14.78
C MET A 1 -20.72 20.59 14.92
N ASN A 2 -20.66 21.83 15.44
CA ASN A 2 -19.39 22.56 15.53
C ASN A 2 -18.47 21.88 16.56
N LYS A 3 -17.29 21.40 16.14
CA LYS A 3 -16.34 20.65 16.98
C LYS A 3 -16.03 21.39 18.30
N ASN A 4 -15.93 22.71 18.24
CA ASN A 4 -15.62 23.55 19.39
C ASN A 4 -16.73 23.54 20.46
N VAL A 5 -18.00 23.45 20.04
CA VAL A 5 -19.15 23.40 20.96
C VAL A 5 -19.21 22.06 21.69
N VAL A 6 -18.85 20.97 21.01
CA VAL A 6 -18.79 19.62 21.60
C VAL A 6 -17.67 19.53 22.62
N VAL A 7 -16.47 20.00 22.27
CA VAL A 7 -15.30 20.00 23.18
C VAL A 7 -15.57 20.84 24.42
N PHE A 8 -16.16 22.02 24.26
CA PHE A 8 -16.54 22.88 25.39
C PHE A 8 -17.54 22.18 26.32
N SER A 9 -18.59 21.57 25.76
CA SER A 9 -19.63 20.89 26.54
C SER A 9 -19.08 19.69 27.33
N ILE A 10 -18.22 18.87 26.72
CA ILE A 10 -17.58 17.72 27.38
C ILE A 10 -16.68 18.20 28.54
N THR A 11 -15.90 19.26 28.31
CA THR A 11 -15.01 19.82 29.34
C THR A 11 -15.78 20.28 30.57
N VAL A 12 -16.88 21.00 30.37
CA VAL A 12 -17.73 21.49 31.47
C VAL A 12 -18.33 20.33 32.27
N VAL A 13 -18.82 19.29 31.59
CA VAL A 13 -19.36 18.09 32.25
C VAL A 13 -18.29 17.39 33.09
N CYS A 14 -17.09 17.17 32.55
CA CYS A 14 -16.00 16.53 33.28
C CYS A 14 -15.62 17.29 34.56
N ILE A 15 -15.57 18.62 34.51
CA ILE A 15 -15.25 19.46 35.68
C ILE A 15 -16.34 19.32 36.75
N ILE A 16 -17.61 19.42 36.36
CA ILE A 16 -18.74 19.28 37.30
C ILE A 16 -18.76 17.89 37.94
N THR A 17 -18.58 16.83 37.14
CA THR A 17 -18.53 15.44 37.63
C THR A 17 -17.35 15.22 38.57
N PHE A 18 -16.19 15.80 38.30
CA PHE A 18 -15.03 15.73 39.19
C PHE A 18 -15.34 16.33 40.57
N PHE A 19 -15.91 17.54 40.62
CA PHE A 19 -16.28 18.19 41.89
C PHE A 19 -17.34 17.40 42.67
N LEU A 20 -18.35 16.85 41.97
CA LEU A 20 -19.38 16.04 42.61
C LEU A 20 -18.82 14.76 43.24
N ILE A 21 -17.98 14.02 42.50
CA ILE A 21 -17.35 12.79 43.01
C ILE A 21 -16.42 13.13 44.20
N PHE A 22 -15.69 14.24 44.11
CA PHE A 22 -14.86 14.75 45.21
C PHE A 22 -15.65 15.06 46.47
N SER A 23 -16.75 15.81 46.35
CA SER A 23 -17.60 16.11 47.49
C SER A 23 -18.18 14.85 48.14
N ILE A 24 -18.58 13.84 47.35
CA ILE A 24 -19.11 12.57 47.88
C ILE A 24 -18.04 11.82 48.68
N PHE A 25 -16.85 11.60 48.11
CA PHE A 25 -15.78 10.87 48.80
C PHE A 25 -15.25 11.63 50.03
N TRP A 26 -15.19 12.96 49.97
CA TRP A 26 -14.84 13.78 51.12
C TRP A 26 -15.81 13.56 52.28
N ILE A 27 -17.12 13.69 52.03
CA ILE A 27 -18.16 13.56 53.06
C ILE A 27 -18.13 12.15 53.67
N LEU A 28 -17.98 11.11 52.83
CA LEU A 28 -17.88 9.73 53.29
C LEU A 28 -16.68 9.50 54.21
N LEU A 29 -15.48 9.90 53.80
CA LEU A 29 -14.26 9.73 54.61
C LEU A 29 -14.29 10.58 55.89
N PHE A 30 -14.82 11.79 55.81
CA PHE A 30 -15.00 12.66 56.98
C PHE A 30 -15.98 12.03 57.99
N SER A 31 -17.08 11.43 57.51
CA SER A 31 -18.06 10.74 58.37
C SER A 31 -17.50 9.49 59.06
N TRP A 32 -16.44 8.89 58.50
CA TRP A 32 -15.71 7.77 59.08
C TRP A 32 -14.58 8.18 60.04
N GLY A 33 -14.41 9.48 60.30
CA GLY A 33 -13.45 9.99 61.28
C GLY A 33 -12.02 10.13 60.75
N ASP A 34 -11.82 10.13 59.43
CA ASP A 34 -10.50 10.33 58.84
C ASP A 34 -10.08 11.82 58.87
N VAL A 35 -9.00 12.09 59.60
CA VAL A 35 -8.37 13.41 59.77
C VAL A 35 -7.77 13.93 58.45
N ASN A 36 -7.44 13.02 57.52
CA ASN A 36 -6.90 13.32 56.20
C ASN A 36 -7.90 13.07 55.06
N SER A 37 -9.20 12.98 55.36
CA SER A 37 -10.30 12.74 54.42
C SER A 37 -10.22 13.54 53.11
N ALA A 38 -9.69 14.75 53.19
CA ALA A 38 -9.33 15.62 52.09
C ALA A 38 -8.36 15.04 51.06
N LYS A 39 -7.21 14.60 51.57
CA LYS A 39 -6.09 14.12 50.79
C LYS A 39 -6.39 12.74 50.23
N ASP A 40 -7.08 11.92 51.02
CA ASP A 40 -7.39 10.54 50.67
C ASP A 40 -8.52 10.49 49.62
N SER A 41 -9.53 11.36 49.70
CA SER A 41 -10.53 11.52 48.63
C SER A 41 -9.91 11.99 47.31
N LEU A 42 -8.99 12.96 47.33
CA LEU A 42 -8.23 13.37 46.13
C LEU A 42 -7.38 12.23 45.57
N SER A 43 -6.75 11.42 46.42
CA SER A 43 -5.93 10.28 46.01
C SER A 43 -6.75 9.20 45.31
N ILE A 44 -7.91 8.84 45.89
CA ILE A 44 -8.85 7.87 45.30
C ILE A 44 -9.36 8.36 43.94
N ILE A 45 -9.76 9.64 43.86
CA ILE A 45 -10.28 10.23 42.62
C ILE A 45 -9.20 10.32 41.55
N SER A 46 -7.98 10.74 41.92
CA SER A 46 -6.83 10.71 41.02
C SER A 46 -6.56 9.31 40.48
N GLY A 47 -6.68 8.27 41.32
CA GLY A 47 -6.56 6.88 40.89
C GLY A 47 -7.66 6.45 39.91
N ILE A 48 -8.92 6.78 40.21
CA ILE A 48 -10.07 6.45 39.34
C ILE A 48 -9.96 7.17 38.00
N PHE A 49 -9.77 8.50 38.01
CA PHE A 49 -9.64 9.28 36.78
C PHE A 49 -8.38 8.91 36.01
N GLY A 50 -7.28 8.58 36.68
CA GLY A 50 -6.07 8.04 36.05
C GLY A 50 -6.36 6.74 35.32
N GLY A 51 -7.01 5.78 35.98
CA GLY A 51 -7.41 4.51 35.36
C GLY A 51 -8.37 4.70 34.18
N VAL A 52 -9.40 5.54 34.33
CA VAL A 52 -10.36 5.85 33.25
C VAL A 52 -9.68 6.55 32.07
N THR A 53 -8.77 7.48 32.34
CA THR A 53 -8.03 8.20 31.29
C THR A 53 -7.12 7.26 30.52
N THR A 54 -6.39 6.38 31.22
CA THR A 54 -5.54 5.37 30.57
C THR A 54 -6.35 4.39 29.74
N LEU A 55 -7.50 3.90 30.24
CA LEU A 55 -8.37 3.02 29.48
C LEU A 55 -8.93 3.72 28.23
N SER A 56 -9.39 4.97 28.40
CA SER A 56 -9.91 5.78 27.29
C SER A 56 -8.83 6.02 26.23
N ALA A 57 -7.61 6.35 26.65
CA ALA A 57 -6.46 6.51 25.77
C ALA A 57 -6.11 5.21 25.04
N ALA A 58 -6.17 4.06 25.72
CA ALA A 58 -5.93 2.75 25.11
C ALA A 58 -6.98 2.41 24.05
N VAL A 59 -8.26 2.73 24.30
CA VAL A 59 -9.34 2.55 23.31
C VAL A 59 -9.09 3.43 22.08
N ILE A 60 -8.78 4.72 22.28
CA ILE A 60 -8.46 5.64 21.17
C ILE A 60 -7.24 5.15 20.40
N ALA A 61 -6.18 4.71 21.10
CA ALA A 61 -4.98 4.17 20.47
C ALA A 61 -5.26 2.91 19.65
N ALA A 62 -6.13 2.02 20.12
CA ALA A 62 -6.55 0.83 19.38
C ALA A 62 -7.30 1.20 18.09
N TYR A 63 -8.21 2.19 18.14
CA TYR A 63 -8.88 2.71 16.93
C TYR A 63 -7.88 3.32 15.95
N LEU A 64 -6.98 4.18 16.43
CA LEU A 64 -5.96 4.83 15.60
C LEU A 64 -5.01 3.81 14.97
N PHE A 65 -4.64 2.75 15.70
CA PHE A 65 -3.80 1.68 15.18
C PHE A 65 -4.49 0.89 14.06
N ASN A 66 -5.78 0.60 14.20
CA ASN A 66 -6.54 -0.11 13.16
C ASN A 66 -6.66 0.74 11.89
N ASP A 67 -6.93 2.04 12.03
CA ASP A 67 -7.00 2.97 10.90
C ASP A 67 -5.64 3.09 10.19
N TRP A 68 -4.57 3.29 10.96
CA TRP A 68 -3.20 3.32 10.45
C TRP A 68 -2.83 2.02 9.72
N LYS A 69 -3.19 0.86 10.29
CA LYS A 69 -2.91 -0.45 9.70
C LYS A 69 -3.60 -0.59 8.34
N ASP A 70 -4.84 -0.12 8.22
CA ASP A 70 -5.56 -0.17 6.96
C ASP A 70 -4.95 0.79 5.94
N GLN A 71 -4.68 2.05 6.29
CA GLN A 71 -3.95 2.99 5.44
C GLN A 71 -2.62 2.40 4.94
N LYS A 72 -1.85 1.77 5.82
CA LYS A 72 -0.54 1.21 5.47
C LYS A 72 -0.64 0.05 4.47
N LYS A 73 -1.71 -0.75 4.50
CA LYS A 73 -1.93 -1.79 3.47
C LYS A 73 -2.08 -1.18 2.09
N TYR A 74 -2.88 -0.12 1.96
CA TYR A 74 -3.08 0.59 0.70
C TYR A 74 -1.77 1.21 0.21
N GLU A 75 -1.02 1.87 1.09
CA GLU A 75 0.30 2.44 0.74
C GLU A 75 1.28 1.39 0.21
N ILE A 76 1.40 0.23 0.88
CA ILE A 76 2.28 -0.87 0.44
C ILE A 76 1.89 -1.36 -0.96
N VAL A 77 0.59 -1.57 -1.19
CA VAL A 77 0.08 -2.09 -2.47
C VAL A 77 0.31 -1.10 -3.60
N SER A 78 0.03 0.19 -3.40
CA SER A 78 0.26 1.21 -4.44
C SER A 78 1.76 1.41 -4.72
N SER A 79 2.60 1.46 -3.67
CA SER A 79 4.05 1.59 -3.86
C SER A 79 4.59 0.44 -4.71
N LEU A 80 4.16 -0.79 -4.42
CA LEU A 80 4.60 -1.95 -5.18
C LEU A 80 4.02 -1.97 -6.62
N ALA A 81 2.77 -1.54 -6.80
CA ALA A 81 2.17 -1.43 -8.14
C ALA A 81 2.89 -0.38 -9.01
N ILE A 82 3.25 0.77 -8.44
CA ILE A 82 4.02 1.82 -9.13
C ILE A 82 5.42 1.31 -9.50
N GLU A 83 6.10 0.63 -8.57
CA GLU A 83 7.42 0.05 -8.80
C GLU A 83 7.38 -1.00 -9.91
N ALA A 84 6.45 -1.95 -9.82
CA ALA A 84 6.27 -2.99 -10.84
C ALA A 84 5.91 -2.41 -12.20
N HIS A 85 5.05 -1.37 -12.24
CA HIS A 85 4.69 -0.67 -13.48
C HIS A 85 5.92 0.00 -14.12
N ARG A 86 6.73 0.71 -13.32
CA ARG A 86 7.94 1.37 -13.80
C ARG A 86 8.95 0.37 -14.36
N GLU A 87 9.19 -0.72 -13.64
CA GLU A 87 10.16 -1.73 -14.08
C GLU A 87 9.67 -2.49 -15.31
N PHE A 88 8.37 -2.70 -15.44
CA PHE A 88 7.79 -3.27 -16.65
C PHE A 88 8.05 -2.37 -17.87
N ILE A 89 7.84 -1.06 -17.73
CA ILE A 89 8.15 -0.10 -18.80
C ILE A 89 9.64 -0.18 -19.17
N TYR A 90 10.51 -0.17 -18.16
CA TYR A 90 11.95 -0.27 -18.37
C TYR A 90 12.35 -1.56 -19.11
N ALA A 91 11.82 -2.72 -18.70
CA ALA A 91 12.09 -4.00 -19.35
C ALA A 91 11.58 -4.00 -20.80
N LYS A 92 10.39 -3.44 -21.06
CA LYS A 92 9.84 -3.28 -22.41
C LYS A 92 10.73 -2.40 -23.28
N ASP A 93 11.17 -1.26 -22.76
CA ASP A 93 12.06 -0.36 -23.49
C ASP A 93 13.40 -1.04 -23.81
N LYS A 94 13.97 -1.78 -22.86
CA LYS A 94 15.20 -2.55 -23.08
C LYS A 94 15.04 -3.63 -24.15
N TYR A 95 13.88 -4.30 -24.19
CA TYR A 95 13.56 -5.23 -25.28
C TYR A 95 13.44 -4.54 -26.63
N LEU A 96 12.81 -3.36 -26.69
CA LEU A 96 12.79 -2.55 -27.91
C LEU A 96 14.21 -2.19 -28.34
N PHE A 97 15.05 -1.67 -27.44
CA PHE A 97 16.45 -1.38 -27.76
C PHE A 97 17.20 -2.61 -28.26
N PHE A 98 17.00 -3.77 -27.64
CA PHE A 98 17.57 -5.04 -28.09
C PHE A 98 17.16 -5.40 -29.53
N LEU A 99 15.87 -5.25 -29.88
CA LEU A 99 15.39 -5.53 -31.23
C LEU A 99 16.04 -4.59 -32.26
N PHE A 100 16.06 -3.29 -31.97
CA PHE A 100 16.49 -2.26 -32.91
C PHE A 100 17.98 -1.88 -32.81
N GLN A 101 18.77 -2.56 -31.97
CA GLN A 101 20.16 -2.16 -31.68
C GLN A 101 21.05 -2.07 -32.92
N HIS A 102 20.81 -2.92 -33.92
CA HIS A 102 21.58 -2.90 -35.17
C HIS A 102 21.15 -1.81 -36.14
N ILE A 103 19.95 -1.25 -35.98
CA ILE A 103 19.43 -0.14 -36.79
C ILE A 103 19.93 1.19 -36.21
N TYR A 104 19.93 1.30 -34.89
CA TYR A 104 20.33 2.53 -34.19
C TYR A 104 21.79 2.56 -33.72
N GLU A 105 22.56 1.51 -34.04
CA GLU A 105 23.97 1.37 -33.63
C GLU A 105 24.19 1.52 -32.12
N THR A 106 23.24 1.04 -31.31
CA THR A 106 23.35 1.10 -29.84
C THR A 106 24.36 0.07 -29.33
N PRO A 107 24.87 0.23 -28.08
CA PRO A 107 25.67 -0.80 -27.43
C PRO A 107 24.98 -2.17 -27.48
N GLU A 108 25.79 -3.23 -27.57
CA GLU A 108 25.28 -4.59 -27.64
C GLU A 108 24.52 -4.94 -26.35
N ILE A 109 23.23 -5.23 -26.49
CA ILE A 109 22.38 -5.76 -25.43
C ILE A 109 22.17 -7.24 -25.73
N THR A 110 22.38 -8.10 -24.74
CA THR A 110 22.10 -9.52 -24.90
C THR A 110 20.64 -9.85 -24.59
N TYR A 111 20.08 -10.85 -25.28
CA TYR A 111 18.72 -11.30 -24.97
C TYR A 111 18.60 -11.80 -23.53
N LYS A 112 19.67 -12.39 -22.98
CA LYS A 112 19.71 -12.85 -21.59
C LYS A 112 19.48 -11.69 -20.62
N GLU A 113 20.14 -10.55 -20.83
CA GLU A 113 19.92 -9.37 -19.98
C GLU A 113 18.47 -8.85 -20.04
N VAL A 114 17.84 -8.97 -21.19
CA VAL A 114 16.42 -8.59 -21.35
C VAL A 114 15.52 -9.59 -20.64
N ASP A 115 15.79 -10.89 -20.80
CA ASP A 115 15.04 -11.98 -20.18
C ASP A 115 15.15 -11.96 -18.65
N ASP A 116 16.35 -11.70 -18.11
CA ASP A 116 16.60 -11.53 -16.68
C ASP A 116 15.79 -10.35 -16.10
N ASP A 117 15.76 -9.21 -16.81
CA ASP A 117 14.97 -8.05 -16.39
C ASP A 117 13.46 -8.33 -16.44
N PHE A 118 12.99 -8.99 -17.50
CA PHE A 118 11.58 -9.40 -17.58
C PHE A 118 11.22 -10.38 -16.48
N PHE A 119 12.06 -11.38 -16.21
CA PHE A 119 11.83 -12.35 -15.14
C PHE A 119 11.71 -11.67 -13.77
N ASN A 120 12.57 -10.68 -13.49
CA ASN A 120 12.50 -9.88 -12.26
C ASN A 120 11.17 -9.12 -12.15
N VAL A 121 10.73 -8.49 -13.23
CA VAL A 121 9.42 -7.80 -13.28
C VAL A 121 8.27 -8.75 -13.02
N ILE A 122 8.25 -9.91 -13.68
CA ILE A 122 7.20 -10.91 -13.50
C ILE A 122 7.19 -11.46 -12.06
N SER A 123 8.36 -11.66 -11.45
CA SER A 123 8.46 -12.05 -10.04
C SER A 123 7.82 -11.00 -9.12
N LYS A 124 8.06 -9.70 -9.36
CA LYS A 124 7.43 -8.62 -8.60
C LYS A 124 5.92 -8.53 -8.82
N LEU A 125 5.45 -8.72 -10.05
CA LEU A 125 4.02 -8.74 -10.34
C LEU A 125 3.31 -9.92 -9.67
N ASN A 126 3.95 -11.10 -9.63
CA ASN A 126 3.43 -12.25 -8.88
C ASN A 126 3.38 -11.98 -7.38
N LEU A 127 4.40 -11.31 -6.83
CA LEU A 127 4.42 -10.89 -5.43
C LEU A 127 3.29 -9.90 -5.15
N LEU A 128 3.04 -8.95 -6.07
CA LEU A 128 1.91 -8.03 -5.99
C LEU A 128 0.57 -8.77 -5.98
N ASP A 129 0.33 -9.73 -6.90
CA ASP A 129 -0.90 -10.52 -6.92
C ASP A 129 -1.12 -11.28 -5.61
N ALA A 130 -0.07 -11.89 -5.06
CA ALA A 130 -0.14 -12.58 -3.77
C ALA A 130 -0.48 -11.62 -2.61
N ILE A 131 0.03 -10.39 -2.63
CA ILE A 131 -0.31 -9.37 -1.64
C ILE A 131 -1.75 -8.90 -1.80
N LEU A 132 -2.22 -8.68 -3.04
CA LEU A 132 -3.60 -8.28 -3.32
C LEU A 132 -4.59 -9.33 -2.80
N GLU A 133 -4.29 -10.61 -3.00
CA GLU A 133 -5.06 -11.73 -2.46
C GLU A 133 -5.02 -11.74 -0.93
N ARG A 134 -3.83 -11.63 -0.33
CA ARG A 134 -3.65 -11.62 1.12
C ARG A 134 -4.40 -10.48 1.80
N PHE A 135 -4.46 -9.31 1.16
CA PHE A 135 -5.14 -8.13 1.68
C PHE A 135 -6.59 -8.01 1.20
N GLN A 136 -7.11 -9.00 0.46
CA GLN A 136 -8.49 -9.05 -0.02
C GLN A 136 -8.92 -7.80 -0.82
N PHE A 137 -8.04 -7.30 -1.68
CA PHE A 137 -8.28 -6.09 -2.49
C PHE A 137 -9.36 -6.26 -3.58
N GLY A 138 -9.76 -7.51 -3.87
CA GLY A 138 -10.74 -7.83 -4.90
C GLY A 138 -10.25 -7.59 -6.33
N ILE A 139 -8.93 -7.39 -6.51
CA ILE A 139 -8.27 -7.29 -7.82
C ILE A 139 -7.29 -8.46 -7.90
N ARG A 140 -7.30 -9.14 -9.05
CA ARG A 140 -6.33 -10.17 -9.42
C ARG A 140 -5.69 -9.78 -10.75
N ILE A 141 -4.40 -10.03 -10.88
CA ILE A 141 -3.61 -9.71 -12.07
C ILE A 141 -2.88 -10.94 -12.64
N ASP A 142 -3.05 -12.12 -12.05
CA ASP A 142 -2.43 -13.38 -12.46
C ASP A 142 -2.71 -13.73 -13.93
N SER A 143 -3.96 -13.54 -14.38
CA SER A 143 -4.34 -13.76 -15.77
C SER A 143 -3.59 -12.84 -16.73
N GLU A 144 -3.44 -11.56 -16.38
CA GLU A 144 -2.75 -10.56 -17.19
C GLU A 144 -1.25 -10.80 -17.21
N ILE A 145 -0.66 -11.17 -16.07
CA ILE A 145 0.76 -11.56 -15.97
C ILE A 145 1.04 -12.71 -16.96
N LYS A 146 0.22 -13.77 -16.92
CA LYS A 146 0.36 -14.90 -17.83
C LYS A 146 0.17 -14.50 -19.29
N SER A 147 -0.84 -13.69 -19.55
CA SER A 147 -1.18 -13.20 -20.89
C SER A 147 -0.06 -12.36 -21.53
N VAL A 148 0.62 -11.55 -20.73
CA VAL A 148 1.73 -10.71 -21.20
C VAL A 148 3.03 -11.52 -21.31
N TYR A 149 3.37 -12.29 -20.28
CA TYR A 149 4.64 -13.00 -20.24
C TYR A 149 4.62 -14.28 -21.07
N THR A 150 3.71 -15.20 -20.75
CA THR A 150 3.66 -16.52 -21.40
C THR A 150 3.12 -16.41 -22.81
N ASP A 151 1.94 -15.81 -22.98
CA ASP A 151 1.26 -15.78 -24.29
C ASP A 151 1.80 -14.69 -25.24
N GLY A 152 2.57 -13.74 -24.71
CA GLY A 152 3.14 -12.62 -25.46
C GLY A 152 4.66 -12.77 -25.63
N TYR A 153 5.41 -12.40 -24.58
CA TYR A 153 6.86 -12.34 -24.61
C TYR A 153 7.53 -13.70 -24.89
N CYS A 154 7.11 -14.78 -24.23
CA CYS A 154 7.70 -16.11 -24.40
C CYS A 154 7.40 -16.75 -25.75
N GLU A 155 6.28 -16.38 -26.39
CA GLU A 155 5.87 -16.85 -27.73
C GLU A 155 6.69 -16.22 -28.86
N VAL A 156 7.56 -15.24 -28.55
CA VAL A 156 8.47 -14.67 -29.55
C VAL A 156 9.44 -15.75 -30.06
N PRO A 157 9.49 -15.97 -31.39
CA PRO A 157 10.34 -17.01 -31.97
C PRO A 157 11.82 -16.88 -31.58
N LYS A 158 12.48 -18.03 -31.35
CA LYS A 158 13.86 -18.09 -30.84
C LYS A 158 14.89 -17.36 -31.71
N TYR A 159 14.66 -17.27 -33.02
CA TYR A 159 15.56 -16.58 -33.93
C TYR A 159 15.55 -15.05 -33.74
N TYR A 160 14.53 -14.46 -33.11
CA TYR A 160 14.59 -13.06 -32.69
C TYR A 160 15.40 -12.84 -31.41
N ARG A 161 15.88 -13.91 -30.75
CA ARG A 161 16.67 -13.84 -29.51
C ARG A 161 18.17 -13.76 -29.76
N ASN A 162 18.59 -13.81 -31.03
CA ASN A 162 19.99 -13.74 -31.44
C ASN A 162 20.27 -12.43 -32.18
N VAL A 163 21.21 -11.64 -31.66
CA VAL A 163 21.61 -10.34 -32.23
C VAL A 163 22.03 -10.45 -33.70
N ASN A 164 22.68 -11.54 -34.09
CA ASN A 164 23.13 -11.72 -35.47
C ASN A 164 21.98 -12.03 -36.44
N ASP A 165 20.93 -12.69 -35.96
CA ASP A 165 19.74 -12.96 -36.75
C ASP A 165 18.87 -11.70 -36.90
N LEU A 166 18.83 -10.83 -35.87
CA LEU A 166 18.10 -9.56 -35.91
C LEU A 166 18.52 -8.67 -37.09
N LYS A 167 19.82 -8.67 -37.44
CA LYS A 167 20.39 -7.89 -38.56
C LYS A 167 19.76 -8.20 -39.93
N ARG A 168 19.01 -9.29 -40.05
CA ARG A 168 18.38 -9.74 -41.30
C ARG A 168 16.97 -9.19 -41.48
N TYR A 169 16.40 -8.56 -40.46
CA TYR A 169 15.02 -8.10 -40.45
C TYR A 169 14.93 -6.59 -40.64
N SER A 170 13.88 -6.14 -41.32
CA SER A 170 13.60 -4.71 -41.46
C SER A 170 12.99 -4.13 -40.17
N GLU A 171 13.06 -2.81 -40.03
CA GLU A 171 12.41 -2.06 -38.94
C GLU A 171 10.93 -2.46 -38.77
N THR A 172 10.18 -2.55 -39.89
CA THR A 172 8.77 -2.95 -39.87
C THR A 172 8.55 -4.36 -39.32
N GLN A 173 9.43 -5.31 -39.66
CA GLN A 173 9.32 -6.68 -39.15
C GLN A 173 9.60 -6.75 -37.65
N LEU A 174 10.60 -6.00 -37.18
CA LEU A 174 10.93 -5.92 -35.75
C LEU A 174 9.82 -5.23 -34.95
N GLN A 175 9.21 -4.17 -35.52
CA GLN A 175 8.07 -3.51 -34.90
C GLN A 175 6.89 -4.47 -34.75
N MET A 176 6.56 -5.26 -35.79
CA MET A 176 5.50 -6.27 -35.69
C MET A 176 5.77 -7.30 -34.59
N VAL A 177 7.04 -7.68 -34.37
CA VAL A 177 7.43 -8.59 -33.30
C VAL A 177 7.25 -7.95 -31.93
N ALA A 178 7.66 -6.69 -31.76
CA ALA A 178 7.45 -5.94 -30.54
C ALA A 178 5.96 -5.75 -30.22
N ASP A 179 5.17 -5.34 -31.20
CA ASP A 179 3.73 -5.16 -31.06
C ASP A 179 3.03 -6.47 -30.70
N LYS A 180 3.46 -7.60 -31.28
CA LYS A 180 2.93 -8.92 -30.93
C LYS A 180 3.30 -9.32 -29.51
N ALA A 181 4.55 -9.09 -29.08
CA ALA A 181 5.03 -9.44 -27.75
C ALA A 181 4.25 -8.70 -26.65
N PHE A 182 3.86 -7.45 -26.90
CA PHE A 182 3.17 -6.59 -25.92
C PHE A 182 1.73 -6.25 -26.26
N ALA A 183 1.09 -7.00 -27.17
CA ALA A 183 -0.28 -6.72 -27.62
C ALA A 183 -1.30 -6.63 -26.47
N ARG A 184 -0.99 -7.27 -25.34
CA ARG A 184 -1.88 -7.45 -24.18
C ARG A 184 -1.44 -6.67 -22.94
N ASP A 185 -0.39 -5.86 -23.03
CA ASP A 185 0.15 -5.11 -21.87
C ASP A 185 -0.84 -4.05 -21.32
N LYS A 186 -1.73 -3.53 -22.19
CA LYS A 186 -2.75 -2.53 -21.84
C LYS A 186 -3.68 -2.99 -20.72
N GLU A 187 -4.08 -4.25 -20.69
CA GLU A 187 -4.98 -4.78 -19.65
C GLU A 187 -4.26 -4.85 -18.31
N LEU A 188 -3.00 -5.28 -18.31
CA LEU A 188 -2.15 -5.27 -17.12
C LEU A 188 -1.98 -3.85 -16.57
N PHE A 189 -1.65 -2.89 -17.45
CA PHE A 189 -1.49 -1.49 -17.04
C PHE A 189 -2.77 -0.89 -16.49
N LYS A 190 -3.92 -1.19 -17.11
CA LYS A 190 -5.21 -0.75 -16.58
C LYS A 190 -5.44 -1.28 -15.17
N LYS A 191 -5.20 -2.56 -14.92
CA LYS A 191 -5.36 -3.13 -13.57
C LYS A 191 -4.38 -2.54 -12.56
N LEU A 192 -3.13 -2.28 -12.96
CA LEU A 192 -2.15 -1.61 -12.09
C LEU A 192 -2.59 -0.18 -11.74
N LEU A 193 -3.14 0.57 -12.69
CA LEU A 193 -3.72 1.89 -12.43
C LEU A 193 -4.94 1.81 -11.51
N ASP A 194 -5.86 0.87 -11.75
CA ASP A 194 -7.02 0.64 -10.87
C ASP A 194 -6.59 0.34 -9.42
N ILE A 195 -5.47 -0.37 -9.24
CA ILE A 195 -4.87 -0.63 -7.91
C ILE A 195 -4.36 0.67 -7.28
N ILE A 196 -3.69 1.52 -8.05
CA ILE A 196 -3.12 2.80 -7.58
C ILE A 196 -4.25 3.79 -7.22
N GLU A 197 -5.26 3.93 -8.08
CA GLU A 197 -6.40 4.84 -7.85
C GLU A 197 -7.21 4.46 -6.60
N LYS A 198 -7.36 3.16 -6.32
CA LYS A 198 -8.03 2.69 -5.09
C LYS A 198 -7.34 3.16 -3.81
N VAL A 199 -6.06 3.50 -3.87
CA VAL A 199 -5.31 4.05 -2.72
C VAL A 199 -5.60 5.54 -2.56
N GLU A 200 -5.70 6.30 -3.65
CA GLU A 200 -5.98 7.74 -3.59
C GLU A 200 -7.37 8.05 -3.03
N ILE A 201 -8.38 7.23 -3.32
CA ILE A 201 -9.77 7.43 -2.85
C ILE A 201 -9.91 7.27 -1.32
N LYS A 202 -8.96 6.62 -0.65
CA LYS A 202 -9.00 6.37 0.81
C LYS A 202 -8.21 7.36 1.66
N ASN A 203 -7.39 8.21 1.04
CA ASN A 203 -6.64 9.29 1.71
C ASN A 203 -7.42 10.61 1.66
#